data_AF-A0A0F9PLZ4-F1
#
_entry.id   AF-A0A0F9PLZ4-F1
#
_cell.length_a   1.000
_cell.length_b   1.000
_cell.length_c   1.000
_cell.angle_alpha   90.00
_cell.angle_beta   90.00
_cell.angle_gamma   90.00
#
_symmetry.space_group_name_H-M   'P 1'
#
loop_
_entity.id
_entity.type
_entity.pdbx_description
1 polymer ?
#
loop_
_entity_poly.entity_id
_entity_poly.type
_entity_poly.pdbx_seq_one_letter_code
_entity_poly.pdbx_strand_id
1 'polypeptide(L)' 'MSQRTITLKKLKETRNTVKFEEVDAQGTVIPQGEGNLGVVYIQKRAFGDTTTFPERVQLVLEWDS' A
#
# COMPACT_ATOMS: atom_id res chain seq x y z
N MET A 1 -14.16 -7.40 -15.52
CA MET A 1 -13.45 -7.44 -14.23
C MET A 1 -11.95 -7.37 -14.51
N SER A 2 -11.33 -6.26 -14.12
CA SER A 2 -9.89 -6.03 -14.18
C SER A 2 -9.33 -6.10 -12.78
N GLN A 3 -8.13 -6.68 -12.62
CA GLN A 3 -7.46 -6.83 -11.34
C GLN A 3 -6.00 -6.41 -11.45
N ARG A 4 -5.47 -5.81 -10.39
CA ARG A 4 -4.05 -5.52 -10.23
C ARG A 4 -3.58 -5.83 -8.81
N THR A 5 -2.47 -6.53 -8.72
CA THR A 5 -1.73 -6.72 -7.47
C THR A 5 -0.66 -5.65 -7.35
N ILE A 6 -0.61 -4.98 -6.19
CA ILE A 6 0.41 -3.99 -5.86
C ILE A 6 1.13 -4.35 -4.57
N THR A 7 2.43 -4.07 -4.53
CA THR A 7 3.26 -4.22 -3.33
C THR A 7 3.53 -2.84 -2.74
N LEU A 8 3.29 -2.72 -1.44
CA LEU A 8 3.48 -1.49 -0.70
C LEU A 8 4.55 -1.69 0.37
N LYS A 9 5.52 -0.78 0.44
CA LYS A 9 6.54 -0.73 1.48
C LYS A 9 6.21 0.37 2.48
N LYS A 10 6.29 0.06 3.77
CA LYS A 10 6.04 1.02 4.84
C LYS A 10 7.11 2.10 4.82
N LEU A 11 6.64 3.35 4.86
CA LEU A 11 7.48 4.54 4.95
C LEU A 11 7.54 5.07 6.37
N LYS A 12 6.37 5.25 6.98
CA LYS A 12 6.25 5.77 8.34
C LYS A 12 4.89 5.49 8.95
N GLU A 13 4.84 5.51 10.26
CA GLU A 13 3.59 5.51 11.02
C GLU A 13 3.24 6.91 11.51
N THR A 14 1.94 7.16 11.62
CA THR A 14 1.41 8.33 12.32
C THR A 14 0.45 7.87 13.41
N ARG A 15 -0.23 8.81 14.06
CA ARG A 15 -1.22 8.52 15.11
C ARG A 15 -2.33 7.59 14.61
N ASN A 16 -2.86 7.83 13.41
CA ASN A 16 -4.06 7.15 12.91
C ASN A 16 -3.84 6.34 11.62
N THR A 17 -2.73 6.57 10.91
CA THR A 17 -2.45 5.96 9.62
C THR A 17 -1.06 5.37 9.56
N VAL A 18 -0.87 4.41 8.64
CA VAL A 18 0.42 3.94 8.19
C VAL A 18 0.59 4.40 6.74
N LYS A 19 1.70 5.11 6.47
CA LYS A 19 2.05 5.59 5.13
C LYS A 19 2.90 4.52 4.45
N PHE A 20 2.54 4.20 3.22
CA PHE A 20 3.28 3.29 2.35
C PHE A 20 3.62 3.96 1.02
N GLU A 21 4.62 3.40 0.34
CA GLU A 21 4.93 3.68 -1.06
C GLU A 21 4.80 2.41 -1.90
N GLU A 22 4.37 2.55 -3.13
CA GLU A 22 4.32 1.46 -4.09
C GLU A 22 5.74 1.09 -4.54
N VAL A 23 6.02 -0.21 -4.54
CA VAL A 23 7.30 -0.76 -4.96
C VAL A 23 7.12 -1.89 -5.96
N ASP A 24 8.11 -2.09 -6.81
CA ASP A 24 8.18 -3.25 -7.71
C ASP A 24 8.50 -4.55 -6.94
N ALA A 25 8.60 -5.67 -7.67
CA ALA A 25 8.93 -6.98 -7.08
C ALA A 25 10.32 -7.01 -6.41
N GLN A 26 11.22 -6.13 -6.83
CA GLN A 26 12.58 -5.99 -6.31
C GLN A 26 12.62 -5.05 -5.10
N GLY A 27 11.53 -4.32 -4.81
CA GLY A 27 11.44 -3.36 -3.71
C GLY A 27 11.88 -1.94 -4.09
N THR A 28 12.02 -1.64 -5.37
CA THR A 28 12.31 -0.29 -5.90
C THR A 28 11.04 0.54 -5.87
N VAL A 29 11.14 1.80 -5.41
CA VAL A 29 10.01 2.72 -5.38
C VAL A 29 9.53 3.02 -6.80
N ILE A 30 8.24 2.80 -7.03
CA ILE A 30 7.58 3.15 -8.28
C ILE A 30 7.07 4.59 -8.16
N PRO A 31 7.54 5.52 -9.01
CA PRO A 31 7.08 6.90 -8.96
C PRO A 31 5.60 7.03 -9.32
N GLN A 32 4.96 8.05 -8.76
CA GLN A 32 3.58 8.38 -9.08
C GLN A 32 3.43 8.69 -10.57
N GLY A 33 2.42 8.10 -11.22
CA GLY A 33 2.15 8.25 -12.64
C GLY A 33 0.82 7.61 -13.02
N GLU A 34 0.44 7.72 -14.30
CA GLU A 34 -0.77 7.06 -14.80
C GLU A 34 -0.70 5.56 -14.52
N GLY A 35 -1.69 5.06 -13.78
CA GLY A 35 -1.75 3.67 -13.37
C GLY A 35 -0.85 3.29 -12.20
N ASN A 36 -0.24 4.20 -11.44
CA ASN A 36 0.48 3.89 -10.19
C ASN A 36 -0.06 4.72 -9.01
N LEU A 37 -0.10 4.12 -7.82
CA LEU A 37 -0.59 4.80 -6.62
C LEU A 37 0.46 5.76 -6.05
N GLY A 38 1.74 5.44 -6.21
CA GLY A 38 2.85 6.22 -5.63
C GLY A 38 2.87 6.10 -4.10
N VAL A 39 2.02 6.87 -3.40
CA VAL A 39 1.93 6.90 -1.94
C VAL A 39 0.52 6.58 -1.46
N VAL A 40 0.41 5.66 -0.50
CA VAL A 40 -0.87 5.21 0.06
C VAL A 40 -0.90 5.43 1.57
N TYR A 41 -2.06 5.83 2.09
CA TYR A 41 -2.31 5.98 3.52
C TYR A 41 -3.38 4.98 3.95
N ILE A 42 -2.98 3.98 4.74
CA ILE A 42 -3.90 2.97 5.26
C ILE A 42 -4.24 3.33 6.71
N GLN A 43 -5.53 3.37 7.04
CA GLN A 43 -5.99 3.62 8.41
C GLN A 43 -5.58 2.45 9.31
N LYS A 44 -5.04 2.73 10.50
CA LYS A 44 -4.59 1.68 11.43
C LYS A 44 -5.69 0.68 11.77
N ARG A 45 -6.94 1.14 11.86
CA ARG A 45 -8.13 0.28 12.07
C ARG A 45 -8.32 -0.81 11.00
N ALA A 46 -7.78 -0.63 9.79
CA ALA A 46 -7.89 -1.62 8.72
C ALA A 46 -7.04 -2.87 9.00
N PHE A 47 -6.06 -2.78 9.90
CA PHE A 47 -5.25 -3.90 10.35
C PHE A 47 -5.85 -4.63 11.56
N GLY A 48 -6.99 -4.17 12.09
CA GLY A 48 -7.58 -4.68 13.33
C GLY A 48 -6.90 -4.13 14.59
N ASP A 49 -7.03 -4.86 15.71
CA ASP A 49 -6.47 -4.48 17.01
C ASP A 49 -4.96 -4.78 17.13
N THR A 50 -4.19 -4.52 16.08
CA THR A 50 -2.74 -4.74 16.09
C THR A 50 -2.00 -3.51 16.59
N THR A 51 -1.01 -3.73 17.45
CA THR A 51 -0.07 -2.69 17.88
C THR A 51 1.16 -2.61 16.97
N THR A 52 1.39 -3.66 16.17
CA THR A 52 2.46 -3.75 15.18
C THR A 52 1.87 -3.73 13.77
N PHE A 53 2.50 -2.96 12.88
CA PHE A 53 2.07 -2.82 11.49
C PHE A 53 3.15 -3.35 10.54
N PRO A 54 2.77 -4.14 9.53
CA PRO A 54 3.73 -4.81 8.65
C PRO A 54 4.57 -3.83 7.84
N GLU A 55 5.83 -4.19 7.60
CA GLU A 55 6.77 -3.41 6.78
C GLU A 55 6.48 -3.52 5.27
N ARG A 56 5.80 -4.59 4.86
CA ARG A 56 5.31 -4.79 3.48
C ARG A 56 3.89 -5.33 3.50
N VAL A 57 3.05 -4.80 2.60
CA VAL A 57 1.70 -5.31 2.36
C VAL A 57 1.48 -5.50 0.87
N GLN A 58 0.65 -6.47 0.51
CA GLN A 58 0.19 -6.69 -0.85
C GLN A 58 -1.29 -6.36 -0.91
N LEU A 59 -1.69 -5.49 -1.83
CA LEU A 59 -3.10 -5.18 -2.07
C LEU A 59 -3.51 -5.73 -3.43
N VAL A 60 -4.72 -6.24 -3.49
CA VAL A 60 -5.39 -6.63 -4.74
C VAL A 60 -6.46 -5.58 -4.99
N LEU A 61 -6.32 -4.86 -6.10
CA LEU A 61 -7.29 -3.88 -6.57
C LEU A 61 -8.12 -4.54 -7.66
N GLU A 62 -9.44 -4.54 -7.49
CA GLU A 62 -10.41 -5.08 -8.45
C GLU A 62 -11.39 -3.99 -8.86
N TRP A 63 -11.70 -3.91 -10.15
CA TRP A 63 -12.70 -2.98 -10.68
C TRP A 63 -13.42 -3.55 -11.90
N ASP A 64 -14.68 -3.18 -12.03
CA ASP A 64 -15.44 -3.44 -13.25
C ASP A 64 -15.15 -2.34 -14.27
N SER A 65 -14.81 -2.77 -15.47
CA SER A 65 -14.56 -1.95 -16.65
C SER A 65 -15.85 -1.64 -17.39
#